data_AF-A0A840QLY3-F1
#
_entry.id   AF-A0A840QLY3-F1
#
_cell.length_a   1.000
_cell.length_b   1.000
_cell.length_c   1.000
_cell.angle_alpha   90.00
_cell.angle_beta   90.00
_cell.angle_gamma   90.00
#
_symmetry.space_group_name_H-M   'P 1'
#
loop_
_entity.id
_entity.type
_entity.pdbx_description
1 polymer ?
#
loop_
_entity_poly.entity_id
_entity_poly.type
_entity_poly.pdbx_seq_one_letter_code
_entity_poly.pdbx_strand_id
1 'polypeptide(L)'
;MRKVEKEVADRYFKARVKLIVFLLAIGFSVSFGVVFFAQPIYESGLYMMDMPAHYYMAAQGAVATFIVLLFIKAFVNDWIDKKFGVNESRNEQISGGGHEH
;
A
#
# COMPACT_ATOMS: atom_id res chain seq x y z
N MET A 1 4.99 -3.72 -35.00
CA MET A 1 4.31 -3.45 -33.71
C MET A 1 4.85 -2.13 -33.15
N ARG A 2 3.99 -1.16 -32.81
CA ARG A 2 4.36 0.24 -32.54
C ARG A 2 5.31 0.35 -31.33
N LYS A 3 6.55 0.79 -31.54
CA LYS A 3 7.54 1.04 -30.46
C LYS A 3 7.01 1.98 -29.37
N VAL A 4 6.15 2.94 -29.76
CA VAL A 4 5.51 3.90 -28.86
C VAL A 4 4.59 3.22 -27.83
N GLU A 5 3.89 2.15 -28.19
CA GLU A 5 2.99 1.44 -27.26
C GLU A 5 3.76 0.67 -26.19
N LYS A 6 4.93 0.12 -26.56
CA LYS A 6 5.80 -0.60 -25.63
C LYS A 6 6.40 0.34 -24.58
N GLU A 7 6.87 1.52 -24.98
CA GLU A 7 7.43 2.51 -24.05
C GLU A 7 6.41 3.01 -23.02
N VAL A 8 5.16 3.22 -23.45
CA VAL A 8 4.06 3.63 -22.55
C VAL A 8 3.73 2.50 -21.55
N ALA A 9 3.66 1.25 -22.02
CA ALA A 9 3.45 0.08 -21.16
C ALA A 9 4.57 -0.12 -20.14
N ASP A 10 5.83 0.08 -20.53
CA ASP A 10 6.98 -0.03 -19.63
C ASP A 10 6.95 1.05 -18.54
N ARG A 11 6.59 2.29 -18.89
CA ARG A 11 6.44 3.39 -17.93
C ARG A 11 5.29 3.15 -16.94
N TYR A 12 4.18 2.60 -17.42
CA TYR A 12 3.05 2.20 -16.60
C TYR A 12 3.42 1.11 -15.60
N PHE A 13 4.07 0.05 -16.06
CA PHE A 13 4.56 -1.04 -15.21
C PHE A 13 5.52 -0.52 -14.13
N LYS A 14 6.49 0.31 -14.53
CA LYS A 14 7.44 0.93 -13.60
C LYS A 14 6.76 1.79 -12.55
N ALA A 15 5.68 2.50 -12.89
CA ALA A 15 4.91 3.30 -11.94
C ALA A 15 4.21 2.41 -10.89
N ARG A 16 3.59 1.32 -11.32
CA ARG A 16 2.94 0.34 -10.42
C ARG A 16 3.94 -0.37 -9.50
N VAL A 17 5.08 -0.80 -10.03
CA VAL A 17 6.15 -1.40 -9.23
C VAL A 17 6.67 -0.41 -8.18
N LYS A 18 6.87 0.86 -8.56
CA LYS A 18 7.29 1.90 -7.62
C LYS A 18 6.28 2.10 -6.49
N LEU A 19 4.97 2.06 -6.80
CA LEU A 19 3.91 2.12 -5.79
C LEU A 19 4.01 0.96 -4.80
N ILE A 20 4.20 -0.27 -5.28
CA ILE A 20 4.36 -1.45 -4.42
C ILE A 20 5.60 -1.31 -3.52
N VAL A 21 6.74 -0.93 -4.09
CA VAL A 21 7.98 -0.74 -3.31
C VAL A 21 7.78 0.33 -2.23
N PHE A 22 7.09 1.42 -2.54
CA PHE A 22 6.79 2.47 -1.58
C PHE A 22 5.86 1.98 -0.45
N LEU A 23 4.83 1.20 -0.77
CA LEU A 23 3.93 0.59 0.21
C LEU A 23 4.68 -0.36 1.15
N LEU A 24 5.58 -1.19 0.59
CA LEU A 24 6.43 -2.09 1.38
C LEU A 24 7.41 -1.32 2.27
N ALA A 25 7.98 -0.22 1.78
CA ALA A 25 8.84 0.64 2.58
C ALA A 25 8.09 1.25 3.76
N ILE A 26 6.86 1.74 3.57
CA ILE A 26 6.03 2.23 4.69
C ILE A 26 5.71 1.09 5.67
N GLY A 27 5.29 -0.07 5.17
CA GLY A 27 4.98 -1.23 6.00
C GLY A 27 6.19 -1.67 6.85
N PHE A 28 7.39 -1.65 6.26
CA PHE A 28 8.64 -1.89 6.96
C PHE A 28 8.91 -0.80 8.01
N SER A 29 8.84 0.47 7.64
CA SER A 29 9.06 1.59 8.56
C SER A 29 8.12 1.57 9.76
N VAL A 30 6.85 1.21 9.59
CA VAL A 30 5.90 1.10 10.72
C VAL A 30 6.22 -0.11 11.59
N SER A 31 6.45 -1.28 10.98
CA SER A 31 6.75 -2.51 11.72
C SER A 31 8.02 -2.39 12.57
N PHE A 32 9.09 -1.84 11.99
CA PHE A 32 10.37 -1.68 12.68
C PHE A 32 10.45 -0.40 13.51
N GLY A 33 9.75 0.67 13.10
CA GLY A 33 9.74 1.95 13.81
C GLY A 33 9.14 1.80 15.21
N VAL A 34 7.99 1.12 15.34
CA VAL A 34 7.35 0.92 16.66
C VAL A 34 8.28 0.15 17.62
N VAL A 35 8.98 -0.87 17.11
CA VAL A 35 9.94 -1.66 17.92
C VAL A 35 11.17 -0.85 18.27
N PHE A 36 11.72 -0.08 17.32
CA PHE A 36 12.88 0.77 17.54
C PHE A 36 12.64 1.82 18.64
N PHE A 37 11.42 2.37 18.71
CA PHE A 37 11.02 3.32 19.74
C PHE A 37 10.39 2.69 20.98
N ALA A 38 10.35 1.35 21.11
CA ALA A 38 9.66 0.68 22.21
C ALA A 38 10.24 1.06 23.58
N GLN A 39 11.57 1.11 23.70
CA GLN A 39 12.26 1.46 24.94
C GLN A 39 12.00 2.92 25.38
N PRO A 40 12.20 3.95 24.53
CA PRO A 40 11.87 5.33 24.92
C PRO A 40 10.36 5.53 25.17
N ILE A 41 9.47 4.82 24.46
CA ILE A 41 8.02 4.85 24.75
C ILE A 41 7.73 4.28 26.14
N TYR A 42 8.38 3.18 26.52
CA TYR A 42 8.23 2.59 27.84
C TYR A 42 8.75 3.53 28.94
N GLU A 43 9.95 4.11 28.76
CA GLU A 43 10.57 5.03 29.72
C GLU A 43 9.77 6.32 29.91
N SER A 44 9.03 6.77 28.89
CA SER A 44 8.15 7.94 28.98
C SER A 44 6.92 7.74 29.87
N GLY A 45 6.67 6.51 30.35
CA GLY A 45 5.50 6.19 31.16
C GLY A 45 4.19 6.22 30.37
N LEU A 46 4.24 6.09 29.04
CA LEU A 46 3.05 6.00 28.20
C LEU A 46 2.45 4.60 28.28
N TYR A 47 1.36 4.48 29.03
CA TYR A 47 0.55 3.28 29.14
C TYR A 47 -0.81 3.49 28.47
N MET A 48 -1.26 2.45 27.77
CA MET A 48 -2.58 2.36 27.16
C MET A 48 -3.24 1.09 27.69
N MET A 49 -4.40 1.21 28.34
CA MET A 49 -5.12 0.06 28.91
C MET A 49 -4.25 -0.78 29.87
N ASP A 50 -3.53 -0.12 30.78
CA ASP A 50 -2.59 -0.73 31.76
C ASP A 50 -1.41 -1.52 31.14
N MET A 51 -1.15 -1.34 29.84
CA MET A 51 -0.03 -1.95 29.12
C MET A 51 0.83 -0.87 28.46
N PRO A 52 2.16 -1.05 28.31
CA PRO A 52 2.98 -0.09 27.58
C PRO A 52 2.43 0.19 26.17
N ALA A 53 2.36 1.46 25.80
CA ALA A 53 1.66 1.91 24.58
C ALA A 53 2.18 1.26 23.29
N HIS A 54 3.46 0.87 23.23
CA HIS A 54 4.04 0.21 22.06
C HIS A 54 3.40 -1.16 21.76
N TYR A 55 2.90 -1.88 22.77
CA TYR A 55 2.18 -3.14 22.55
C TYR A 55 0.81 -2.90 21.89
N TYR A 56 0.11 -1.84 22.29
CA TYR A 56 -1.16 -1.45 21.64
C TYR A 56 -0.94 -1.02 20.19
N MET A 57 0.15 -0.29 19.92
CA MET A 57 0.57 0.08 18.56
C MET A 57 0.90 -1.15 17.70
N ALA A 58 1.54 -2.17 18.27
CA ALA A 58 1.79 -3.42 17.55
C ALA A 58 0.49 -4.17 17.22
N ALA A 59 -0.47 -4.23 18.16
CA ALA A 59 -1.71 -4.97 17.99
C ALA A 59 -2.70 -4.29 17.02
N GLN A 60 -3.02 -3.00 17.24
CA GLN A 60 -4.02 -2.28 16.45
C GLN A 60 -3.40 -1.36 15.39
N GLY A 61 -2.20 -0.84 15.65
CA GLY A 61 -1.52 0.04 14.71
C GLY A 61 -1.14 -0.67 13.41
N ALA A 62 -0.85 -1.98 13.45
CA ALA A 62 -0.60 -2.77 12.24
C ALA A 62 -1.83 -2.84 11.33
N VAL A 63 -3.01 -3.17 11.90
CA VAL A 63 -4.27 -3.26 11.15
C VAL A 63 -4.69 -1.89 10.62
N ALA A 64 -4.63 -0.85 11.45
CA ALA A 64 -4.96 0.52 11.03
C ALA A 64 -4.05 1.01 9.90
N THR A 65 -2.74 0.77 10.00
CA THR A 65 -1.78 1.11 8.95
C THR A 65 -2.11 0.37 7.66
N PHE A 66 -2.38 -0.93 7.74
CA PHE A 66 -2.72 -1.73 6.57
C PHE A 66 -3.93 -1.18 5.82
N ILE A 67 -5.00 -0.83 6.55
CA ILE A 67 -6.21 -0.22 5.97
C ILE A 67 -5.88 1.11 5.28
N VAL A 68 -5.12 2.00 5.94
CA VAL A 68 -4.70 3.28 5.35
C VAL A 68 -3.90 3.07 4.06
N LEU A 69 -2.97 2.10 4.06
CA LEU A 69 -2.19 1.76 2.88
C LEU A 69 -3.07 1.24 1.73
N LEU A 70 -4.12 0.47 2.02
CA LEU A 70 -5.07 0.01 1.00
C LEU A 70 -5.79 1.19 0.32
N PHE A 71 -6.28 2.16 1.10
CA PHE A 71 -6.92 3.35 0.55
C PHE A 71 -5.96 4.19 -0.30
N ILE A 72 -4.74 4.43 0.20
CA ILE A 72 -3.71 5.13 -0.58
C ILE A 72 -3.41 4.38 -1.87
N LYS A 73 -3.24 3.06 -1.81
CA LYS A 73 -2.97 2.22 -2.97
C LYS A 73 -4.10 2.31 -4.00
N ALA A 74 -5.36 2.25 -3.57
CA ALA A 74 -6.51 2.40 -4.46
C ALA A 74 -6.51 3.76 -5.16
N PHE A 75 -6.43 4.85 -4.39
CA PHE A 75 -6.44 6.20 -4.93
C PHE A 75 -5.28 6.48 -5.90
N VAL A 76 -4.07 6.03 -5.55
CA VAL A 76 -2.90 6.22 -6.42
C VAL A 76 -2.99 5.34 -7.67
N ASN A 77 -3.55 4.14 -7.56
CA ASN A 77 -3.75 3.29 -8.72
C ASN A 77 -4.73 3.91 -9.71
N ASP A 78 -5.86 4.45 -9.25
CA ASP A 78 -6.82 5.16 -10.09
C ASP A 78 -6.19 6.37 -10.77
N TRP A 79 -5.32 7.09 -10.06
CA TRP A 79 -4.58 8.22 -10.61
C TRP A 79 -3.58 7.78 -11.69
N ILE A 80 -2.86 6.67 -11.48
CA ILE A 80 -1.96 6.09 -12.49
C ILE A 80 -2.77 5.65 -13.71
N ASP A 81 -3.88 4.94 -13.52
CA ASP A 81 -4.71 4.42 -14.62
C ASP A 81 -5.27 5.59 -15.48
N LYS A 82 -5.75 6.68 -14.85
CA LYS A 82 -6.14 7.92 -15.55
C LYS A 82 -4.99 8.56 -16.31
N LYS A 83 -3.80 8.62 -15.72
CA LYS A 83 -2.61 9.23 -16.35
C LYS A 83 -2.16 8.50 -17.61
N PHE A 84 -2.33 7.18 -17.65
CA PHE A 84 -1.93 6.36 -18.79
C PHE A 84 -3.10 6.02 -19.74
N GLY A 85 -4.29 6.58 -19.50
CA GLY A 85 -5.46 6.38 -20.36
C GLY A 85 -5.94 4.92 -20.39
N VAL A 86 -5.68 4.16 -19.33
CA VAL A 86 -6.17 2.79 -19.20
C VAL A 86 -7.66 2.89 -18.91
N ASN A 87 -8.48 2.62 -19.92
CA ASN A 87 -9.93 2.57 -19.75
C ASN A 87 -10.29 1.37 -18.86
N GLU A 88 -10.97 1.65 -17.75
CA GLU A 88 -11.55 0.70 -16.78
C GLU A 88 -12.20 -0.52 -17.48
N SER A 89 -12.87 -0.26 -18.61
CA SER A 89 -13.60 -1.25 -19.41
C SER A 89 -12.76 -2.41 -19.96
N ARG A 90 -11.43 -2.28 -20.05
CA ARG A 90 -10.53 -3.39 -20.44
C ARG A 90 -10.06 -4.22 -19.25
N ASN A 91 -10.00 -3.65 -18.04
CA ASN A 91 -9.68 -4.41 -16.82
C ASN A 91 -10.86 -5.27 -16.36
N GLU A 92 -12.09 -4.79 -16.47
CA GLU A 92 -13.30 -5.56 -16.13
C GLU A 92 -13.48 -6.81 -17.02
N GLN A 93 -13.12 -6.75 -18.31
CA GLN A 93 -13.15 -7.92 -19.19
C GLN A 93 -12.11 -8.99 -18.85
N ILE A 94 -10.98 -8.60 -18.24
CA ILE A 94 -9.92 -9.53 -17.83
C ILE A 94 -10.20 -10.12 -16.44
N SER A 95 -10.87 -9.38 -15.55
CA SER A 95 -11.29 -9.88 -14.23
C SER A 95 -12.66 -10.56 -14.20
N GLY A 96 -13.53 -10.32 -15.20
CA GLY A 96 -14.87 -10.92 -15.31
C GLY A 96 -15.00 -12.13 -16.25
N GLY A 97 -13.94 -12.51 -16.97
CA GLY A 97 -13.96 -13.58 -17.98
C GLY A 97 -13.89 -15.02 -17.45
N GLY A 98 -14.58 -15.34 -16.34
CA GLY A 98 -14.50 -16.65 -15.70
C GLY A 98 -15.81 -17.21 -15.13
N HIS A 99 -16.96 -16.58 -15.39
CA HIS A 99 -18.27 -17.14 -15.01
C HIS A 99 -19.19 -17.18 -16.24
N GLU A 100 -18.82 -18.01 -17.22
CA GLU A 100 -19.78 -18.60 -18.14
C GLU A 100 -20.06 -20.04 -17.67
N HIS A 101 -21.19 -20.20 -16.98
CA HIS A 101 -22.05 -21.38 -16.98
C HIS A 101 -23.49 -20.92 -16.75
#